data_AF-Q1RIL9-F1
#
_entry.id   AF-Q1RIL9-F1
#
_cell.length_a   1.000
_cell.length_b   1.000
_cell.length_c   1.000
_cell.angle_alpha   90.00
_cell.angle_beta   90.00
_cell.angle_gamma   90.00
#
_symmetry.space_group_name_H-M   'P 1'
#
loop_
_entity.id
_entity.type
_entity.pdbx_description
1 polymer ?
#
loop_
_entity_poly.entity_id
_entity_poly.type
_entity_poly.pdbx_seq_one_letter_code
_entity_poly.pdbx_strand_id
1 'polypeptide(L)'
;MLKELFSAPTSKISYDLETINILRLIRSENVGPKTFYSLIKLFGDAATSIENIGDFSLRGGKSKPIKIFSKSDAEKELELLKKK
;
A
#
# COMPACT_ATOMS: atom_id res chain seq x y z
N MET A 1 20.45 24.95 16.38
CA MET A 1 19.01 24.64 16.40
C MET A 1 18.56 23.74 15.25
N LEU A 2 18.77 24.09 13.96
CA LEU A 2 18.36 23.21 12.84
C LEU A 2 19.21 21.94 12.67
N LYS A 3 20.47 21.93 13.08
CA LYS A 3 21.36 20.75 12.98
C LYS A 3 20.93 19.56 13.85
N GLU A 4 20.25 19.80 14.97
CA GLU A 4 19.83 18.73 15.89
C GLU A 4 18.63 17.95 15.37
N LEU A 5 17.76 18.59 14.58
CA LEU A 5 16.61 17.95 13.91
C LEU A 5 17.04 16.92 12.86
N PHE A 6 18.18 17.13 12.19
CA PHE A 6 18.71 16.20 11.17
C PHE A 6 19.83 15.29 11.69
N SER A 7 20.25 15.48 12.95
CA SER A 7 21.30 14.68 13.61
C SER A 7 20.73 13.69 14.63
N ALA A 8 19.41 13.70 14.86
CA ALA A 8 18.77 12.65 15.64
C ALA A 8 19.01 11.30 14.93
N PRO A 9 19.43 10.24 15.66
CA PRO A 9 19.50 8.91 15.08
C PRO A 9 18.14 8.63 14.46
N THR A 10 18.12 8.22 13.19
CA THR A 10 16.91 7.93 12.41
C THR A 10 15.97 7.09 13.27
N SER A 11 15.03 7.78 13.93
CA SER A 11 14.09 7.18 14.85
C SER A 11 13.43 6.07 14.07
N LYS A 12 13.59 4.82 14.51
CA LYS A 12 13.17 3.61 13.81
C LYS A 12 11.82 3.86 13.14
N ILE A 13 11.82 4.13 11.82
CA ILE A 13 10.61 4.54 11.11
C ILE A 13 9.67 3.34 11.17
N SER A 14 8.64 3.47 12.00
CA SER A 14 7.58 2.48 12.15
C SER A 14 6.45 2.94 11.25
N TYR A 15 6.26 2.24 10.14
CA TYR A 15 5.13 2.48 9.27
C TYR A 15 3.88 1.88 9.91
N ASP A 16 2.77 2.61 9.86
CA ASP A 16 1.49 2.11 10.33
C ASP A 16 0.98 0.97 9.42
N LEU A 17 0.13 0.10 9.96
CA LEU A 17 -0.53 -0.98 9.22
C LEU A 17 -1.24 -0.45 7.97
N GLU A 18 -1.88 0.71 8.06
CA GLU A 18 -2.54 1.33 6.92
C GLU A 18 -1.54 1.75 5.84
N THR A 19 -0.35 2.21 6.23
CA THR A 19 0.72 2.54 5.26
C THR A 19 1.18 1.29 4.50
N ILE A 20 1.30 0.15 5.20
CA ILE A 20 1.63 -1.14 4.56
C ILE A 20 0.51 -1.57 3.61
N ASN A 21 -0.76 -1.42 4.01
CA ASN A 21 -1.90 -1.76 3.15
C ASN A 21 -1.99 -0.86 1.92
N ILE A 22 -1.72 0.44 2.05
CA ILE A 22 -1.64 1.36 0.91
C ILE A 22 -0.54 0.90 -0.05
N LEU A 23 0.67 0.58 0.46
CA LEU A 23 1.77 0.08 -0.35
C LEU A 23 1.39 -1.20 -1.11
N ARG A 24 0.75 -2.14 -0.42
CA ARG A 24 0.25 -3.38 -1.03
C ARG A 24 -0.76 -3.09 -2.13
N LEU A 25 -1.70 -2.18 -1.89
CA LEU A 25 -2.76 -1.85 -2.83
C LEU A 25 -2.19 -1.22 -4.11
N ILE A 26 -1.29 -0.24 -4.00
CA ILE A 26 -0.69 0.43 -5.17
C ILE A 26 0.30 -0.45 -5.94
N ARG A 27 0.95 -1.42 -5.28
CA ARG A 27 1.86 -2.39 -5.92
C ARG A 27 1.12 -3.57 -6.54
N SER A 28 -0.18 -3.70 -6.28
CA SER A 28 -1.01 -4.76 -6.86
C SER A 28 -1.21 -4.57 -8.36
N GLU A 29 -1.33 -5.68 -9.09
CA GLU A 29 -1.46 -5.62 -10.56
C GLU A 29 -2.74 -4.88 -10.97
N ASN A 30 -2.64 -4.06 -12.02
CA ASN A 30 -3.79 -3.30 -12.57
C ASN A 30 -4.41 -2.26 -11.60
N VAL A 31 -3.71 -1.91 -10.52
CA VAL A 31 -4.08 -0.82 -9.60
C VAL A 31 -3.24 0.41 -9.92
N GLY A 32 -3.81 1.32 -10.70
CA GLY A 32 -3.26 2.67 -10.91
C GLY A 32 -3.91 3.70 -9.97
N PRO A 33 -3.48 4.98 -10.00
CA PRO A 33 -3.99 6.03 -9.12
C PRO A 33 -5.51 6.18 -9.13
N LYS A 34 -6.15 6.08 -10.31
CA LYS A 34 -7.61 6.14 -10.45
C LYS A 34 -8.32 4.95 -9.81
N THR A 35 -7.78 3.74 -9.99
CA THR A 35 -8.32 2.52 -9.40
C THR A 35 -8.20 2.58 -7.88
N PHE A 36 -7.01 2.95 -7.38
CA PHE A 36 -6.76 3.15 -5.96
C PHE A 36 -7.78 4.12 -5.35
N TYR A 37 -7.95 5.31 -5.93
CA TYR A 37 -8.90 6.30 -5.43
C TYR A 37 -10.34 5.76 -5.44
N SER A 38 -10.72 5.01 -6.47
CA SER A 38 -12.06 4.40 -6.56
C SER A 38 -12.27 3.34 -5.48
N LEU A 39 -11.26 2.52 -5.18
CA LEU A 39 -11.29 1.51 -4.14
C LEU A 39 -11.41 2.16 -2.75
N ILE A 40 -10.58 3.15 -2.46
CA ILE A 40 -10.66 3.90 -1.19
C ILE A 40 -12.00 4.62 -1.06
N LYS A 41 -12.54 5.20 -2.14
CA LYS A 41 -13.86 5.85 -2.11
C LYS A 41 -15.01 4.85 -1.85
N LEU A 42 -14.87 3.60 -2.31
CA LEU A 42 -15.90 2.57 -2.16
C LEU A 42 -15.83 1.85 -0.82
N PHE A 43 -14.62 1.52 -0.38
CA PHE A 43 -14.37 0.67 0.80
C PHE A 43 -13.90 1.44 2.03
N GLY A 44 -13.50 2.71 1.87
CA GLY A 44 -13.07 3.58 2.96
C GLY A 44 -11.56 3.51 3.26
N ASP A 45 -10.99 2.32 3.31
CA ASP A 45 -9.58 2.10 3.65
C ASP A 45 -8.88 1.08 2.73
N ALA A 46 -7.55 0.99 2.83
CA ALA A 46 -6.77 0.08 2.01
C ALA A 46 -6.90 -1.38 2.48
N ALA A 47 -7.09 -1.62 3.78
CA ALA A 47 -7.25 -2.96 4.34
C ALA A 47 -8.48 -3.67 3.76
N THR A 48 -9.65 -3.04 3.91
CA THR A 48 -10.95 -3.49 3.40
C THR A 48 -10.92 -3.57 1.87
N SER A 49 -10.24 -2.63 1.22
CA SER A 49 -10.05 -2.69 -0.24
C SER A 49 -9.33 -3.96 -0.67
N ILE A 50 -8.24 -4.35 0.01
CA ILE A 50 -7.47 -5.57 -0.32
C ILE A 50 -8.33 -6.83 -0.19
N GLU A 51 -9.17 -6.91 0.84
CA GLU A 51 -10.06 -8.05 1.06
C GLU A 51 -11.14 -8.17 -0.02
N ASN A 52 -11.63 -7.04 -0.55
CA ASN A 52 -12.76 -6.98 -1.49
C ASN A 52 -12.35 -6.76 -2.97
N ILE A 53 -11.05 -6.62 -3.26
CA ILE A 53 -10.57 -6.24 -4.60
C ILE A 53 -10.86 -7.29 -5.69
N GLY A 54 -10.94 -8.57 -5.29
CA GLY A 54 -11.26 -9.67 -6.20
C GLY A 54 -12.66 -9.51 -6.80
N ASP A 55 -13.65 -9.25 -5.94
CA ASP A 55 -15.04 -9.03 -6.34
C ASP A 55 -15.23 -7.73 -7.14
N PHE A 56 -14.45 -6.69 -6.80
CA PHE A 56 -14.46 -5.43 -7.53
C PHE A 56 -13.96 -5.58 -8.97
N SER A 57 -12.88 -6.36 -9.19
CA SER A 57 -12.34 -6.59 -10.55
C SER A 57 -13.38 -7.24 -11.48
N LEU A 58 -14.15 -8.20 -10.95
CA LEU A 58 -15.18 -8.92 -11.69
C LEU A 58 -16.36 -7.99 -12.09
N ARG A 59 -16.78 -7.10 -11.19
CA ARG A 59 -17.88 -6.14 -11.46
C ARG A 59 -17.48 -5.03 -12.43
N GLY A 60 -16.20 -4.64 -12.44
CA GLY A 60 -15.67 -3.58 -13.31
C GLY A 60 -15.43 -3.99 -14.76
N GLY A 61 -15.83 -5.20 -15.17
CA GLY A 61 -15.65 -5.71 -16.54
C GLY A 61 -14.21 -6.13 -16.86
N LYS A 62 -13.32 -6.19 -15.86
CA LYS A 62 -11.97 -6.73 -16.06
C LYS A 62 -12.04 -8.25 -15.97
N SER A 63 -11.68 -8.91 -17.07
CA SER A 63 -11.71 -10.37 -17.18
C SER A 63 -10.69 -11.08 -16.27
N LYS A 64 -9.69 -10.36 -15.73
CA LYS A 64 -8.65 -10.94 -14.87
C LYS A 64 -8.80 -10.46 -13.41
N PRO A 65 -8.68 -11.36 -12.43
CA PRO A 65 -8.64 -10.97 -11.02
C PRO A 65 -7.39 -10.11 -10.75
N ILE A 66 -7.54 -9.12 -9.88
CA ILE A 66 -6.40 -8.30 -9.45
C ILE A 66 -5.51 -9.15 -8.54
N LYS A 67 -4.23 -9.28 -8.91
CA LYS A 67 -3.25 -9.96 -8.08
C LYS A 67 -2.75 -9.01 -7.00
N ILE A 68 -3.07 -9.35 -5.76
CA ILE A 68 -2.71 -8.58 -4.56
C ILE A 68 -1.21 -8.74 -4.28
N PHE A 69 -0.54 -7.62 -3.99
CA PHE A 69 0.82 -7.64 -3.48
C PHE A 69 0.88 -8.18 -2.05
N SER A 70 1.76 -9.16 -1.82
CA SER A 70 1.80 -9.86 -0.53
C SER A 70 2.28 -8.93 0.59
N LYS A 71 1.83 -9.20 1.82
CA LYS A 71 2.27 -8.42 2.99
C LYS A 71 3.78 -8.55 3.21
N SER A 72 4.32 -9.75 3.03
CA SER A 72 5.76 -10.00 3.20
C SER A 72 6.60 -9.23 2.18
N ASP A 73 6.15 -9.11 0.93
CA ASP A 73 6.89 -8.34 -0.08
C ASP A 73 6.82 -6.84 0.19
N ALA A 74 5.69 -6.33 0.70
CA ALA A 74 5.58 -4.94 1.15
C ALA A 74 6.52 -4.63 2.32
N GLU A 75 6.60 -5.52 3.30
CA GLU A 75 7.52 -5.38 4.43
C GLU A 75 8.99 -5.39 3.97
N LYS A 76 9.36 -6.32 3.06
CA LYS A 76 10.70 -6.35 2.47
C LYS A 76 11.04 -5.06 1.72
N GLU A 77 10.10 -4.52 0.94
CA GLU A 77 10.32 -3.27 0.22
C GLU A 77 10.56 -2.09 1.19
N LEU A 78 9.80 -2.02 2.28
CA LEU A 78 10.00 -1.02 3.33
C LEU A 78 11.34 -1.20 4.05
N GLU A 79 11.78 -2.44 4.27
CA GLU A 79 13.12 -2.74 4.82
C GLU A 79 14.25 -2.33 3.86
N LEU A 80 14.09 -2.56 2.56
CA LEU A 80 15.07 -2.13 1.55
C LEU A 80 15.21 -0.60 1.53
N LEU A 81 14.10 0.13 1.68
CA LEU A 81 14.12 1.60 1.76
C LEU A 81 14.77 2.13 3.05
N LYS A 82 14.72 1.37 4.16
CA LYS A 82 15.38 1.74 5.42
C LYS A 82 16.90 1.64 5.37
N LYS A 83 17.46 0.87 4.41
CA LYS A 83 18.88 0.55 4.35
C LYS A 83 19.72 1.58 3.58
N LYS A 84 19.19 2.79 3.35
CA LYS A 84 19.81 3.83 2.53
C LYS A 84 20.20 5.06 3.34
#